data_AF-A0A7Y5VPM1-F1
#
_entry.id   AF-A0A7Y5VPM1-F1
#
_cell.length_a   1.000
_cell.length_b   1.000
_cell.length_c   1.000
_cell.angle_alpha   90.00
_cell.angle_beta   90.00
_cell.angle_gamma   90.00
#
_symmetry.space_group_name_H-M   'P 1'
#
loop_
_entity.id
_entity.type
_entity.pdbx_description
1 polymer ?
#
loop_
_entity_poly.entity_id
_entity_poly.type
_entity_poly.pdbx_seq_one_letter_code
_entity_poly.pdbx_strand_id
1 'polypeptide(L)'
;MKSAAGHAKKIAQDEETIRQRLTELAAEHSQAALARATGLSNNRIHYYLRGKRIPASVCSALVRELGVNPAWLIGGEGAPYLADVETDEAVTATGLLALVERLNALSRMRLGALAGKDNTKIFRQLNDSLTLFRELKESLSAKARPVLSRLLDEFEDNMINDRLRAAQGLCKSIEQVLELCNDDELTHRYERSLARLEYRLARMDRATAMYQRVFARSFLKDGALTEDDVRLASQFVTALHSARRNRDARRLANVVLALCEGESKNEYHHRILFQKGYFNVDLGNIAQADQCMRPAFAALNLESRRGAIAPIILVDVLMGIISLQEGVDRLMSFLRKAADRGTANLIVPLLLPAIAFENQSALKKLTGALPPAANLDHALGDLPFSHANIMISTPLNTEAVTRHLKRDSVRAYAESDDVQKVFLHHVLACQLHRLAGSHRQAVEELQTSEKVFQDSPERDQHRITVVMLHCRNTQMLLLKQKRRPQHASLLDHAQKYLEELYQSGYACLKPWVGTAASTQT
;
A
#
# COMPACT_ATOMS: atom_id res chain seq x y z
N MET A 1 31.48 -3.91 13.79
CA MET A 1 31.80 -4.81 14.94
C MET A 1 30.57 -5.41 15.64
N LYS A 2 29.47 -4.66 15.89
CA LYS A 2 28.24 -5.22 16.51
C LYS A 2 27.59 -6.39 15.74
N SER A 3 27.68 -6.41 14.40
CA SER A 3 27.14 -7.49 13.56
C SER A 3 27.90 -8.82 13.69
N ALA A 4 29.23 -8.80 13.83
CA ALA A 4 30.05 -10.01 13.95
C ALA A 4 29.83 -10.74 15.28
N ALA A 5 29.64 -9.98 16.38
CA ALA A 5 29.35 -10.54 17.70
C ALA A 5 27.97 -11.23 17.75
N GLY A 6 26.96 -10.65 17.09
CA GLY A 6 25.64 -11.27 16.96
C GLY A 6 25.66 -12.57 16.16
N HIS A 7 26.45 -12.61 15.07
CA HIS A 7 26.59 -13.80 14.24
C HIS A 7 27.31 -14.93 14.98
N ALA A 8 28.40 -14.63 15.71
CA ALA A 8 29.11 -15.62 16.52
C ALA A 8 28.24 -16.21 17.63
N LYS A 9 27.41 -15.37 18.29
CA LYS A 9 26.47 -15.84 19.32
C LYS A 9 25.41 -16.77 18.75
N LYS A 10 24.88 -16.46 17.56
CA LYS A 10 23.90 -17.32 16.88
C LYS A 10 24.49 -18.68 16.50
N ILE A 11 25.70 -18.69 15.94
CA ILE A 11 26.41 -19.95 15.58
C ILE A 11 26.63 -20.83 16.82
N ALA A 12 27.07 -20.24 17.93
CA ALA A 12 27.29 -21.00 19.17
C ALA A 12 25.99 -21.62 19.70
N GLN A 13 24.86 -20.90 19.57
CA GLN A 13 23.55 -21.40 19.97
C GLN A 13 23.06 -22.53 19.05
N ASP A 14 23.21 -22.37 17.73
CA ASP A 14 22.85 -23.41 16.76
C ASP A 14 23.68 -24.69 17.00
N GLU A 15 24.99 -24.57 17.30
CA GLU A 15 25.86 -25.71 17.62
C GLU A 15 25.50 -26.40 18.94
N GLU A 16 25.03 -25.67 19.95
CA GLU A 16 24.53 -26.25 21.20
C GLU A 16 23.27 -27.08 20.94
N THR A 17 22.36 -26.54 20.13
CA THR A 17 21.07 -27.18 19.84
C THR A 17 21.25 -28.49 19.06
N ILE A 18 22.14 -28.50 18.06
CA ILE A 18 22.49 -29.74 17.32
C ILE A 18 23.11 -30.78 18.27
N ARG A 19 23.92 -30.36 19.24
CA ARG A 19 24.56 -31.27 20.20
C ARG A 19 23.59 -31.89 21.18
N GLN A 20 22.59 -31.12 21.63
CA GLN A 20 21.53 -31.64 22.47
C GLN A 20 20.80 -32.79 21.76
N ARG A 21 20.42 -32.57 20.49
CA ARG A 21 19.76 -33.61 19.67
C ARG A 21 20.66 -34.80 19.36
N LEU A 22 21.96 -34.57 19.17
CA LEU A 22 22.94 -35.66 19.06
C LEU A 22 23.03 -36.48 20.37
N THR A 23 22.85 -35.84 21.52
CA THR A 23 22.83 -36.50 22.83
C THR A 23 21.54 -37.31 23.02
N GLU A 24 20.40 -36.79 22.58
CA GLU A 24 19.13 -37.53 22.51
C GLU A 24 19.27 -38.77 21.62
N LEU A 25 19.86 -38.61 20.42
CA LEU A 25 20.15 -39.72 19.51
C LEU A 25 21.09 -40.75 20.14
N ALA A 26 22.07 -40.31 20.94
CA ALA A 26 22.99 -41.18 21.66
C ALA A 26 22.36 -41.92 22.86
N ALA A 27 21.17 -41.49 23.31
CA ALA A 27 20.39 -42.21 24.32
C ALA A 27 19.66 -43.41 23.69
N GLU A 28 19.20 -43.27 22.44
CA GLU A 28 18.51 -44.33 21.70
C GLU A 28 19.49 -45.27 20.99
N HIS A 29 20.60 -44.73 20.48
CA HIS A 29 21.66 -45.49 19.83
C HIS A 29 22.94 -45.48 20.65
N SER A 30 23.50 -46.66 20.94
CA SER A 30 24.82 -46.75 21.59
C SER A 30 25.89 -45.95 20.83
N GLN A 31 26.86 -45.38 21.54
CA GLN A 31 27.97 -44.64 20.91
C GLN A 31 28.74 -45.47 19.87
N ALA A 32 28.80 -46.80 20.05
CA ALA A 32 29.37 -47.73 19.08
C ALA A 32 28.55 -47.84 17.79
N ALA A 33 27.22 -47.71 17.87
CA ALA A 33 26.36 -47.63 16.67
C ALA A 33 26.59 -46.31 15.92
N LEU A 34 26.66 -45.18 16.64
CA LEU A 34 26.97 -43.87 16.05
C LEU A 34 28.37 -43.86 15.40
N ALA A 35 29.36 -44.46 16.05
CA ALA A 35 30.72 -44.60 15.55
C ALA A 35 30.78 -45.42 14.24
N ARG A 36 30.05 -46.55 14.19
CA ARG A 36 29.92 -47.37 12.98
C ARG A 36 29.24 -46.61 11.85
N ALA A 37 28.11 -45.95 12.12
CA ALA A 37 27.37 -45.14 11.14
C ALA A 37 28.23 -44.01 10.57
N THR A 38 29.04 -43.35 11.40
CA THR A 38 29.83 -42.18 10.99
C THR A 38 31.23 -42.54 10.46
N GLY A 39 31.67 -43.79 10.61
CA GLY A 39 33.04 -44.22 10.33
C GLY A 39 34.08 -43.57 11.25
N LEU A 40 33.67 -43.11 12.44
CA LEU A 40 34.54 -42.46 13.42
C LEU A 40 34.81 -43.36 14.63
N SER A 41 35.85 -43.08 15.40
CA SER A 41 36.08 -43.77 16.67
C SER A 41 35.11 -43.28 17.75
N ASN A 42 34.79 -44.16 18.72
CA ASN A 42 33.96 -43.83 19.88
C ASN A 42 34.45 -42.56 20.60
N ASN A 43 35.77 -42.40 20.72
CA ASN A 43 36.38 -41.23 21.35
C ASN A 43 36.02 -39.92 20.62
N ARG A 44 35.97 -39.92 19.27
CA ARG A 44 35.57 -38.73 18.50
C ARG A 44 34.09 -38.39 18.69
N ILE A 45 33.22 -39.40 18.70
CA ILE A 45 31.79 -39.20 18.99
C ILE A 45 31.60 -38.62 20.38
N HIS A 46 32.28 -39.18 21.39
CA HIS A 46 32.27 -38.68 22.75
C HIS A 46 32.78 -37.22 22.85
N TYR A 47 33.80 -36.85 22.07
CA TYR A 47 34.27 -35.45 22.01
C TYR A 47 33.21 -34.49 21.46
N TYR A 48 32.44 -34.90 20.45
CA TYR A 48 31.35 -34.07 19.90
C TYR A 48 30.21 -33.88 20.90
N LEU A 49 29.85 -34.95 21.63
CA LEU A 49 28.86 -34.88 22.71
C LEU A 49 29.31 -33.95 23.86
N ARG A 50 30.62 -33.83 24.10
CA ARG A 50 31.20 -32.96 25.16
C ARG A 50 31.55 -31.53 24.74
N GLY A 51 31.09 -31.07 23.57
CA GLY A 51 31.24 -29.66 23.20
C GLY A 51 32.24 -29.34 22.09
N LYS A 52 32.87 -30.35 21.47
CA LYS A 52 33.63 -30.10 20.24
C LYS A 52 32.68 -29.84 19.08
N ARG A 53 33.05 -28.91 18.20
CA ARG A 53 32.34 -28.59 16.97
C ARG A 53 32.06 -29.84 16.13
N ILE A 54 30.81 -30.04 15.76
CA ILE A 54 30.34 -31.21 15.00
C ILE A 54 30.58 -30.96 13.51
N PRO A 55 31.37 -31.79 12.81
CA PRO A 55 31.54 -31.65 11.37
C PRO A 55 30.26 -32.03 10.62
N ALA A 56 29.92 -31.30 9.56
CA ALA A 56 28.74 -31.59 8.73
C ALA A 56 28.72 -33.02 8.15
N SER A 57 29.91 -33.61 7.90
CA SER A 57 30.03 -34.99 7.44
C SER A 57 29.52 -36.02 8.46
N VAL A 58 29.56 -35.69 9.75
CA VAL A 58 29.01 -36.55 10.81
C VAL A 58 27.49 -36.52 10.76
N CYS A 59 26.89 -35.32 10.68
CA CYS A 59 25.44 -35.17 10.55
C CYS A 59 24.89 -35.88 9.31
N SER A 60 25.57 -35.76 8.16
CA SER A 60 25.18 -36.46 6.95
C SER A 60 25.28 -37.98 7.06
N ALA A 61 26.36 -38.50 7.66
CA ALA A 61 26.50 -39.94 7.86
C ALA A 61 25.42 -40.51 8.78
N LEU A 62 25.01 -39.76 9.81
CA LEU A 62 23.88 -40.15 10.66
C LEU A 62 22.56 -40.19 9.89
N VAL A 63 22.31 -39.21 9.03
CA VAL A 63 21.12 -39.19 8.18
C VAL A 63 21.11 -40.37 7.22
N ARG A 64 22.25 -40.66 6.58
CA ARG A 64 22.36 -41.73 5.59
C ARG A 64 22.29 -43.13 6.19
N GLU A 65 23.02 -43.39 7.27
CA GLU A 65 23.19 -44.74 7.81
C GLU A 65 22.17 -45.10 8.90
N LEU A 66 21.66 -44.10 9.63
CA LEU A 66 20.66 -44.32 10.69
C LEU A 66 19.28 -43.78 10.32
N GLY A 67 19.12 -43.20 9.11
CA GLY A 67 17.85 -42.65 8.68
C GLY A 67 17.39 -41.46 9.51
N VAL A 68 18.31 -40.70 10.13
CA VAL A 68 17.95 -39.55 10.96
C VAL A 68 17.39 -38.42 10.10
N ASN A 69 16.30 -37.81 10.52
CA ASN A 69 15.70 -36.66 9.85
C ASN A 69 16.60 -35.42 10.00
N PRO A 70 17.08 -34.81 8.89
CA PRO A 70 17.97 -33.66 8.96
C PRO A 70 17.27 -32.37 9.40
N ALA A 71 15.97 -32.22 9.15
CA ALA A 71 15.19 -31.08 9.62
C ALA A 71 15.09 -31.10 11.15
N TRP A 72 14.92 -32.29 11.73
CA TRP A 72 14.96 -32.48 13.18
C TRP A 72 16.39 -32.24 13.71
N LEU A 73 17.41 -32.86 13.11
CA LEU A 73 18.78 -32.76 13.61
C LEU A 73 19.30 -31.30 13.61
N ILE A 74 19.01 -30.54 12.54
CA ILE A 74 19.50 -29.17 12.36
C ILE A 74 18.53 -28.14 12.94
N GLY A 75 17.25 -28.22 12.59
CA GLY A 75 16.21 -27.25 12.95
C GLY A 75 15.38 -27.61 14.18
N GLY A 76 15.26 -28.90 14.51
CA GLY A 76 14.37 -29.40 15.57
C GLY A 76 12.93 -29.58 15.13
N GLU A 77 12.71 -29.63 13.81
CA GLU A 77 11.40 -29.74 13.20
C GLU A 77 11.13 -31.19 12.77
N GLY A 78 9.97 -31.74 13.15
CA GLY A 78 9.54 -33.08 12.76
C GLY A 78 10.03 -34.23 13.66
N ALA A 79 9.76 -35.47 13.24
CA ALA A 79 10.17 -36.68 13.95
C ALA A 79 11.68 -36.97 13.78
N PRO A 80 12.35 -37.67 14.72
CA PRO A 80 13.79 -37.91 14.67
C PRO A 80 14.25 -38.77 13.50
N TYR A 81 13.40 -39.67 12.98
CA TYR A 81 13.74 -40.58 11.90
C TYR A 81 12.92 -40.29 10.64
N LEU A 82 13.56 -40.42 9.49
CA LEU A 82 12.94 -40.30 8.16
C LEU A 82 11.89 -41.38 7.91
N ALA A 83 11.96 -42.52 8.60
CA ALA A 83 10.94 -43.57 8.53
C ALA A 83 9.59 -43.13 9.10
N ASP A 84 9.60 -42.14 10.01
CA ASP A 84 8.41 -41.59 10.66
C ASP A 84 7.86 -40.34 9.93
N VAL A 85 8.53 -39.92 8.85
CA VAL A 85 8.19 -38.76 8.03
C VAL A 85 7.59 -39.26 6.71
N GLU A 86 6.51 -38.64 6.22
CA GLU A 86 5.89 -39.05 4.95
C GLU A 86 6.93 -39.09 3.82
N THR A 87 6.91 -40.17 3.03
CA THR A 87 7.98 -40.55 2.09
C THR A 87 8.46 -39.44 1.13
N ASP A 88 7.61 -38.48 0.76
CA ASP A 88 7.98 -37.38 -0.14
C ASP A 88 8.86 -36.30 0.53
N GLU A 89 8.65 -36.03 1.83
CA GLU A 89 9.44 -35.07 2.59
C GLU A 89 10.85 -35.61 2.86
N ALA A 90 10.96 -36.91 3.12
CA ALA A 90 12.23 -37.59 3.33
C ALA A 90 13.16 -37.53 2.10
N VAL A 91 12.60 -37.70 0.89
CA VAL A 91 13.38 -37.60 -0.37
C VAL A 91 13.88 -36.17 -0.59
N THR A 92 13.08 -35.17 -0.22
CA THR A 92 13.44 -33.75 -0.37
C THR A 92 14.53 -33.34 0.62
N ALA A 93 14.41 -33.77 1.87
CA ALA A 93 15.39 -33.57 2.93
C ALA A 93 16.76 -34.19 2.58
N THR A 94 16.74 -35.40 2.02
CA THR A 94 17.95 -36.09 1.53
C THR A 94 18.61 -35.34 0.36
N GLY A 95 17.80 -34.80 -0.55
CA GLY A 95 18.28 -33.96 -1.65
C GLY A 95 18.96 -32.67 -1.18
N LEU A 96 18.39 -31.97 -0.20
CA LEU A 96 18.99 -30.75 0.37
C LEU A 96 20.35 -31.01 1.02
N LEU A 97 20.48 -32.12 1.76
CA LEU A 97 21.76 -32.52 2.35
C LEU A 97 22.82 -32.81 1.30
N ALA A 98 22.47 -33.58 0.28
CA ALA A 98 23.38 -33.87 -0.83
C ALA A 98 23.88 -32.58 -1.50
N LEU A 99 23.02 -31.56 -1.61
CA LEU A 99 23.39 -30.26 -2.16
C LEU A 99 24.42 -29.54 -1.29
N VAL A 100 24.17 -29.49 0.03
CA VAL A 100 25.08 -28.87 1.01
C VAL A 100 26.44 -29.58 1.05
N GLU A 101 26.45 -30.91 0.95
CA GLU A 101 27.70 -31.68 0.87
C GLU A 101 28.52 -31.34 -0.37
N ARG A 102 27.87 -31.24 -1.54
CA ARG A 102 28.53 -30.90 -2.80
C ARG A 102 29.06 -29.47 -2.79
N LEU A 103 28.30 -28.52 -2.22
CA LEU A 103 28.76 -27.14 -1.98
C LEU A 103 29.98 -27.11 -1.06
N ASN A 104 29.99 -27.91 0.00
CA ASN A 104 31.12 -28.04 0.92
C ASN A 104 32.34 -28.77 0.32
N ALA A 105 32.13 -29.66 -0.65
CA ALA A 105 33.21 -30.27 -1.43
C ALA A 105 33.81 -29.24 -2.39
N LEU A 106 32.97 -28.50 -3.12
CA LEU A 106 33.34 -27.37 -3.99
C LEU A 106 34.12 -26.28 -3.25
N SER A 107 33.68 -25.90 -2.04
CA SER A 107 34.36 -24.87 -1.24
C SER A 107 35.73 -25.33 -0.75
N ARG A 108 35.88 -26.62 -0.41
CA ARG A 108 37.16 -27.25 -0.01
C ARG A 108 38.12 -27.49 -1.18
N MET A 109 37.60 -27.57 -2.40
CA MET A 109 38.42 -27.65 -3.61
C MET A 109 39.11 -26.33 -3.99
N ARG A 110 38.98 -25.26 -3.18
CA ARG A 110 39.57 -23.93 -3.51
C ARG A 110 41.11 -23.89 -3.51
N LEU A 111 41.60 -23.64 -4.72
CA LEU A 111 42.70 -22.75 -5.17
C LEU A 111 44.14 -23.05 -4.75
N GLY A 112 44.41 -23.61 -3.56
CA GLY A 112 45.79 -23.94 -3.15
C GLY A 112 46.43 -25.08 -3.97
N ALA A 113 45.60 -25.95 -4.55
CA ALA A 113 46.04 -27.07 -5.38
C ALA A 113 46.29 -26.71 -6.86
N LEU A 114 45.95 -25.49 -7.30
CA LEU A 114 46.08 -25.07 -8.70
C LEU A 114 47.53 -24.79 -9.14
N ALA A 115 48.50 -24.84 -8.22
CA ALA A 115 49.92 -24.67 -8.51
C ALA A 115 50.62 -25.95 -8.99
N GLY A 116 49.93 -27.11 -9.03
CA GLY A 116 50.52 -28.41 -9.38
C GLY A 116 50.20 -28.90 -10.80
N LYS A 117 50.99 -29.89 -11.29
CA LYS A 117 50.82 -30.55 -12.61
C LYS A 117 49.49 -31.30 -12.81
N ASP A 118 48.69 -31.50 -11.75
CA ASP A 118 47.45 -32.30 -11.76
C ASP A 118 46.15 -31.49 -11.98
N ASN A 119 46.25 -30.30 -12.55
CA ASN A 119 45.12 -29.39 -12.74
C ASN A 119 43.95 -30.01 -13.54
N THR A 120 44.22 -30.85 -14.53
CA THR A 120 43.19 -31.49 -15.37
C THR A 120 42.26 -32.43 -14.60
N LYS A 121 42.77 -33.17 -13.60
CA LYS A 121 41.95 -34.07 -12.78
C LYS A 121 41.03 -33.28 -11.84
N ILE A 122 41.54 -32.20 -11.27
CA ILE A 122 40.77 -31.30 -10.38
C ILE A 122 39.66 -30.60 -11.19
N PHE A 123 39.95 -30.10 -12.39
CA PHE A 123 38.94 -29.49 -13.25
C PHE A 123 37.83 -30.47 -13.66
N ARG A 124 38.17 -31.73 -13.94
CA ARG A 124 37.15 -32.76 -14.20
C ARG A 124 36.25 -33.00 -12.97
N GLN A 125 36.84 -33.20 -11.79
CA GLN A 125 36.07 -33.39 -10.56
C GLN A 125 35.20 -32.17 -10.18
N LEU A 126 35.70 -30.96 -10.45
CA LEU A 126 34.95 -29.72 -10.28
C LEU A 126 33.76 -29.68 -11.23
N ASN A 127 33.98 -30.01 -12.50
CA ASN A 127 32.92 -30.04 -13.51
C ASN A 127 31.85 -31.10 -13.16
N ASP A 128 32.25 -32.31 -12.77
CA ASP A 128 31.33 -33.37 -12.34
C ASP A 128 30.50 -32.93 -11.12
N SER A 129 31.13 -32.27 -10.15
CA SER A 129 30.44 -31.76 -8.96
C SER A 129 29.46 -30.62 -9.29
N LEU A 130 29.80 -29.77 -10.27
CA LEU A 130 28.91 -28.72 -10.77
C LEU A 130 27.73 -29.29 -11.55
N THR A 131 27.95 -30.33 -12.36
CA THR A 131 26.87 -31.05 -13.07
C THR A 131 25.88 -31.65 -12.08
N LEU A 132 26.37 -32.43 -11.11
CA LEU A 132 25.51 -33.01 -10.06
C LEU A 132 24.77 -31.95 -9.25
N PHE A 133 25.42 -30.81 -8.96
CA PHE A 133 24.76 -29.70 -8.28
C PHE A 133 23.61 -29.10 -9.13
N ARG A 134 23.80 -28.94 -10.44
CA ARG A 134 22.75 -28.45 -11.34
C ARG A 134 21.58 -29.42 -11.43
N GLU A 135 21.85 -30.71 -11.63
CA GLU A 135 20.82 -31.76 -11.68
C GLU A 135 20.00 -31.80 -10.39
N LEU A 136 20.67 -31.71 -9.24
CA LEU A 136 20.01 -31.69 -7.94
C LEU A 136 19.19 -30.41 -7.74
N LYS A 137 19.69 -29.25 -8.17
CA LYS A 137 18.95 -27.98 -8.12
C LYS A 137 17.72 -28.02 -9.03
N GLU A 138 17.82 -28.61 -10.22
CA GLU A 138 16.70 -28.80 -11.14
C GLU A 138 15.64 -29.75 -10.54
N SER A 139 16.08 -30.86 -9.94
CA SER A 139 15.20 -31.81 -9.24
C SER A 139 14.47 -31.16 -8.05
N LEU A 140 15.19 -30.42 -7.20
CA LEU A 140 14.60 -29.67 -6.09
C LEU A 140 13.64 -28.59 -6.61
N SER A 141 14.02 -27.85 -7.65
CA SER A 141 13.16 -26.84 -8.26
C SER A 141 11.87 -27.44 -8.83
N ALA A 142 11.93 -28.62 -9.44
CA ALA A 142 10.76 -29.33 -9.95
C ALA A 142 9.79 -29.72 -8.83
N LYS A 143 10.30 -30.12 -7.67
CA LYS A 143 9.49 -30.43 -6.46
C LYS A 143 8.98 -29.18 -5.74
N ALA A 144 9.77 -28.11 -5.70
CA ALA A 144 9.40 -26.86 -5.04
C ALA A 144 8.31 -26.10 -5.81
N ARG A 145 8.29 -26.18 -7.15
CA ARG A 145 7.33 -25.49 -8.03
C ARG A 145 5.85 -25.68 -7.62
N PRO A 146 5.32 -26.92 -7.46
CA PRO A 146 3.92 -27.10 -7.06
C PRO A 146 3.62 -26.64 -5.63
N VAL A 147 4.60 -26.68 -4.72
CA VAL A 147 4.45 -26.13 -3.37
C VAL A 147 4.34 -24.60 -3.43
N LEU A 148 5.24 -23.96 -4.19
CA LEU A 148 5.23 -22.52 -4.39
C LEU A 148 3.93 -22.03 -5.04
N SER A 149 3.45 -22.73 -6.07
CA SER A 149 2.18 -22.40 -6.72
C SER A 149 1.02 -22.42 -5.71
N ARG A 150 0.90 -23.49 -4.91
CA ARG A 150 -0.16 -23.60 -3.89
C ARG A 150 -0.07 -22.49 -2.84
N LEU A 151 1.12 -22.17 -2.36
CA LEU A 151 1.32 -21.07 -1.41
C LEU A 151 0.94 -19.71 -2.01
N LEU A 152 1.22 -19.49 -3.29
CA LEU A 152 0.83 -18.26 -3.99
C LEU A 152 -0.69 -18.18 -4.22
N ASP A 153 -1.34 -19.29 -4.52
CA ASP A 153 -2.80 -19.36 -4.64
C ASP A 153 -3.45 -19.01 -3.28
N GLU A 154 -2.97 -19.62 -2.18
CA GLU A 154 -3.45 -19.33 -0.82
C GLU A 154 -3.17 -17.87 -0.42
N PHE A 155 -2.02 -17.32 -0.81
CA PHE A 155 -1.67 -15.93 -0.56
C PHE A 155 -2.62 -14.96 -1.26
N GLU A 156 -2.93 -15.22 -2.54
CA GLU A 156 -3.85 -14.42 -3.33
C GLU A 156 -5.30 -14.55 -2.83
N ASP A 157 -5.73 -15.75 -2.45
CA ASP A 157 -7.03 -15.99 -1.85
C ASP A 157 -7.20 -15.24 -0.52
N ASN A 158 -6.17 -15.25 0.33
CA ASN A 158 -6.18 -14.46 1.57
C ASN A 158 -6.28 -12.96 1.27
N MET A 159 -5.64 -12.45 0.20
CA MET A 159 -5.80 -11.04 -0.20
C MET A 159 -7.20 -10.73 -0.74
N ILE A 160 -7.79 -11.62 -1.55
CA ILE A 160 -9.14 -11.46 -2.11
C ILE A 160 -10.18 -11.41 -0.97
N ASN A 161 -10.02 -12.26 0.04
CA ASN A 161 -10.90 -12.35 1.20
C ASN A 161 -10.55 -11.35 2.33
N ASP A 162 -9.71 -10.35 2.05
CA ASP A 162 -9.26 -9.31 3.00
C ASP A 162 -8.59 -9.83 4.28
N ARG A 163 -8.03 -11.03 4.25
CA ARG A 163 -7.26 -11.66 5.35
C ARG A 163 -5.79 -11.24 5.28
N LEU A 164 -5.53 -9.93 5.31
CA LEU A 164 -4.20 -9.35 5.04
C LEU A 164 -3.11 -9.86 5.99
N ARG A 165 -3.43 -10.14 7.26
CA ARG A 165 -2.48 -10.70 8.23
C ARG A 165 -2.07 -12.13 7.89
N ALA A 166 -3.02 -12.96 7.43
CA ALA A 166 -2.75 -14.32 7.02
C ALA A 166 -1.86 -14.32 5.75
N ALA A 167 -2.19 -13.48 4.76
CA ALA A 167 -1.34 -13.28 3.59
C ALA A 167 0.08 -12.84 3.99
N GLN A 168 0.21 -11.87 4.90
CA GLN A 168 1.52 -11.43 5.38
C GLN A 168 2.31 -12.55 6.08
N GLY A 169 1.62 -13.45 6.80
CA GLY A 169 2.24 -14.62 7.44
C GLY A 169 2.85 -15.61 6.44
N LEU A 170 2.25 -15.75 5.25
CA LEU A 170 2.74 -16.64 4.20
C LEU A 170 3.99 -16.12 3.47
N CYS A 171 4.31 -14.82 3.57
CA CYS A 171 5.42 -14.22 2.82
C CYS A 171 6.76 -14.90 3.11
N LYS A 172 7.07 -15.19 4.39
CA LYS A 172 8.33 -15.84 4.76
C LYS A 172 8.44 -17.26 4.22
N SER A 173 7.35 -18.02 4.24
CA SER A 173 7.30 -19.37 3.67
C SER A 173 7.49 -19.34 2.16
N ILE A 174 6.84 -18.39 1.47
CA ILE A 174 7.01 -18.20 0.02
C ILE A 174 8.47 -17.83 -0.31
N GLU A 175 9.07 -16.88 0.42
CA GLU A 175 10.48 -16.50 0.25
C GLU A 175 11.43 -17.69 0.42
N GLN A 176 11.21 -18.54 1.42
CA GLN A 176 12.01 -19.75 1.65
C GLN A 176 11.90 -20.77 0.51
N VAL A 177 10.68 -20.99 -0.03
CA VAL A 177 10.49 -21.91 -1.15
C VAL A 177 11.02 -21.32 -2.46
N LEU A 178 10.95 -20.00 -2.64
CA LEU A 178 11.54 -19.30 -3.79
C LEU A 178 13.05 -19.48 -3.87
N GLU A 179 13.78 -19.53 -2.75
CA GLU A 179 15.23 -19.81 -2.76
C GLU A 179 15.57 -21.17 -3.39
N LEU A 180 14.62 -22.12 -3.38
CA LEU A 180 14.77 -23.46 -3.94
C LEU A 180 14.20 -23.60 -5.36
N CYS A 181 13.42 -22.62 -5.83
CA CYS A 181 12.71 -22.67 -7.10
C CYS A 181 13.29 -21.66 -8.09
N ASN A 182 13.83 -22.12 -9.23
CA ASN A 182 14.32 -21.23 -10.29
C ASN A 182 13.23 -20.91 -11.32
N ASP A 183 12.02 -20.63 -10.85
CA ASP A 183 10.90 -20.29 -11.71
C ASP A 183 10.70 -18.78 -11.75
N ASP A 184 11.13 -18.16 -12.84
CA ASP A 184 11.04 -16.71 -13.03
C ASP A 184 9.60 -16.21 -13.07
N GLU A 185 8.67 -17.02 -13.56
CA GLU A 185 7.26 -16.65 -13.67
C GLU A 185 6.59 -16.66 -12.30
N LEU A 186 6.82 -17.70 -11.50
CA LEU A 186 6.32 -17.75 -10.11
C LEU A 186 6.95 -16.66 -9.24
N THR A 187 8.23 -16.37 -9.44
CA THR A 187 8.91 -15.24 -8.78
C THR A 187 8.23 -13.92 -9.12
N HIS A 188 7.95 -13.70 -10.41
CA HIS A 188 7.28 -12.49 -10.88
C HIS A 188 5.84 -12.38 -10.34
N ARG A 189 5.09 -13.50 -10.31
CA ARG A 189 3.76 -13.60 -9.70
C ARG A 189 3.81 -13.21 -8.22
N TYR A 190 4.78 -13.72 -7.47
CA TYR A 190 4.98 -13.36 -6.07
C TYR A 190 5.24 -11.86 -5.90
N GLU A 191 6.18 -11.29 -6.64
CA GLU A 191 6.53 -9.87 -6.52
C GLU A 191 5.33 -8.95 -6.83
N ARG A 192 4.52 -9.31 -7.83
CA ARG A 192 3.28 -8.61 -8.17
C ARG A 192 2.29 -8.67 -7.02
N SER A 193 2.07 -9.86 -6.47
CA SER A 193 1.11 -10.07 -5.39
C SER A 193 1.59 -9.41 -4.08
N LEU A 194 2.90 -9.37 -3.82
CA LEU A 194 3.50 -8.65 -2.70
C LEU A 194 3.33 -7.12 -2.83
N ALA A 195 3.51 -6.56 -4.03
CA ALA A 195 3.25 -5.13 -4.27
C ALA A 195 1.79 -4.77 -3.95
N ARG A 196 0.85 -5.66 -4.30
CA ARG A 196 -0.58 -5.51 -3.97
C ARG A 196 -0.83 -5.60 -2.47
N LEU A 197 -0.19 -6.52 -1.76
CA LEU A 197 -0.29 -6.62 -0.30
C LEU A 197 0.21 -5.33 0.37
N GLU A 198 1.39 -4.83 -0.01
CA GLU A 198 1.95 -3.60 0.56
C GLU A 198 1.02 -2.39 0.31
N TYR A 199 0.38 -2.32 -0.86
CA TYR A 199 -0.65 -1.32 -1.14
C TYR A 199 -1.86 -1.45 -0.19
N ARG A 200 -2.36 -2.67 0.00
CA ARG A 200 -3.51 -2.95 0.90
C ARG A 200 -3.19 -2.68 2.37
N LEU A 201 -1.93 -2.82 2.77
CA LEU A 201 -1.42 -2.47 4.10
C LEU A 201 -1.11 -0.97 4.28
N ALA A 202 -1.52 -0.12 3.34
CA ALA A 202 -1.27 1.32 3.34
C ALA A 202 0.22 1.73 3.31
N ARG A 203 1.13 0.84 2.88
CA ARG A 203 2.59 1.10 2.79
C ARG A 203 2.97 1.58 1.40
N MET A 204 2.52 2.79 1.06
CA MET A 204 2.55 3.33 -0.31
C MET A 204 3.96 3.39 -0.93
N ASP A 205 4.98 3.76 -0.18
CA ASP A 205 6.36 3.85 -0.70
C ASP A 205 6.91 2.48 -1.11
N ARG A 206 6.65 1.45 -0.29
CA ARG A 206 7.06 0.08 -0.59
C ARG A 206 6.28 -0.47 -1.79
N ALA A 207 4.97 -0.26 -1.80
CA ALA A 207 4.12 -0.68 -2.91
C ALA A 207 4.58 -0.07 -4.24
N THR A 208 4.83 1.24 -4.28
CA THR A 208 5.27 1.93 -5.51
C THR A 208 6.64 1.47 -5.97
N ALA A 209 7.61 1.27 -5.05
CA ALA A 209 8.93 0.73 -5.40
C ALA A 209 8.83 -0.70 -5.98
N MET A 210 7.98 -1.55 -5.39
CA MET A 210 7.76 -2.90 -5.91
C MET A 210 7.07 -2.88 -7.27
N TYR A 211 5.99 -2.13 -7.45
CA TYR A 211 5.32 -1.99 -8.74
C TYR A 211 6.27 -1.46 -9.82
N GLN A 212 7.13 -0.50 -9.52
CA GLN A 212 8.13 0.00 -10.46
C GLN A 212 9.08 -1.11 -10.93
N ARG A 213 9.61 -1.92 -9.99
CA ARG A 213 10.51 -3.03 -10.31
C ARG A 213 9.82 -4.11 -11.15
N VAL A 214 8.61 -4.52 -10.75
CA VAL A 214 7.83 -5.55 -11.44
C VAL A 214 7.46 -5.07 -12.85
N PHE A 215 6.98 -3.83 -12.98
CA PHE A 215 6.59 -3.25 -14.26
C PHE A 215 7.79 -3.08 -15.19
N ALA A 216 8.94 -2.62 -14.69
CA ALA A 216 10.16 -2.50 -15.48
C ALA A 216 10.65 -3.85 -16.01
N ARG A 217 10.54 -4.93 -15.21
CA ARG A 217 10.92 -6.29 -15.64
C ARG A 217 10.02 -6.80 -16.77
N SER A 218 8.72 -6.53 -16.68
CA SER A 218 7.76 -6.98 -17.70
C SER A 218 7.91 -6.22 -19.01
N PHE A 219 8.09 -4.89 -18.93
CA PHE A 219 8.23 -4.01 -20.08
C PHE A 219 9.43 -4.35 -20.99
N LEU A 220 10.51 -4.92 -20.44
CA LEU A 220 11.76 -5.16 -21.17
C LEU A 220 11.75 -6.42 -22.05
N LYS A 221 10.76 -7.32 -21.96
CA LYS A 221 10.81 -8.60 -22.68
C LYS A 221 10.46 -8.50 -24.17
N ASP A 222 9.32 -7.90 -24.52
CA ASP A 222 8.76 -8.04 -25.87
C ASP A 222 8.37 -6.71 -26.56
N GLY A 223 8.57 -5.56 -25.90
CA GLY A 223 8.28 -4.23 -26.45
C GLY A 223 6.79 -3.91 -26.66
N ALA A 224 5.91 -4.91 -26.61
CA ALA A 224 4.46 -4.79 -26.56
C ALA A 224 3.93 -5.00 -25.13
N LEU A 225 2.84 -4.34 -24.77
CA LEU A 225 2.21 -4.50 -23.45
C LEU A 225 1.17 -5.61 -23.51
N THR A 226 1.34 -6.66 -22.73
CA THR A 226 0.30 -7.67 -22.57
C THR A 226 -0.87 -7.11 -21.75
N GLU A 227 -2.04 -7.78 -21.78
CA GLU A 227 -3.16 -7.40 -20.91
C GLU A 227 -2.77 -7.39 -19.41
N ASP A 228 -1.91 -8.32 -19.01
CA ASP A 228 -1.39 -8.40 -17.64
C ASP A 228 -0.51 -7.20 -17.28
N ASP A 229 0.24 -6.66 -18.24
CA ASP A 229 1.05 -5.45 -18.07
C ASP A 229 0.17 -4.20 -17.92
N VAL A 230 -0.90 -4.10 -18.71
CA VAL A 230 -1.85 -2.99 -18.61
C VAL A 230 -2.59 -3.07 -17.26
N ARG A 231 -2.95 -4.28 -16.82
CA ARG A 231 -3.52 -4.51 -15.48
C ARG A 231 -2.57 -4.07 -14.37
N LEU A 232 -1.29 -4.45 -14.47
CA LEU A 232 -0.24 -4.06 -13.52
C LEU A 232 -0.02 -2.54 -13.52
N ALA A 233 0.02 -1.91 -14.70
CA ALA A 233 0.13 -0.47 -14.85
C ALA A 233 -1.03 0.26 -14.17
N SER A 234 -2.28 -0.20 -14.34
CA SER A 234 -3.45 0.36 -13.66
C SER A 234 -3.30 0.33 -12.13
N GLN A 235 -2.77 -0.76 -11.58
CA GLN A 235 -2.50 -0.88 -10.15
C GLN A 235 -1.37 0.06 -9.70
N PHE A 236 -0.29 0.14 -10.48
CA PHE A 236 0.84 1.01 -10.18
C PHE A 236 0.45 2.49 -10.21
N VAL A 237 -0.29 2.90 -11.24
CA VAL A 237 -0.86 4.25 -11.37
C VAL A 237 -1.74 4.60 -10.18
N THR A 238 -2.55 3.65 -9.70
CA THR A 238 -3.35 3.82 -8.47
C THR A 238 -2.45 4.01 -7.24
N ALA A 239 -1.41 3.18 -7.09
CA ALA A 239 -0.47 3.27 -5.98
C ALA A 239 0.27 4.63 -5.95
N LEU A 240 0.70 5.13 -7.11
CA LEU A 240 1.33 6.46 -7.24
C LEU A 240 0.37 7.58 -6.82
N HIS A 241 -0.89 7.49 -7.23
CA HIS A 241 -1.90 8.47 -6.83
C HIS A 241 -2.18 8.44 -5.32
N SER A 242 -2.36 7.26 -4.73
CA SER A 242 -2.54 7.09 -3.28
C SER A 242 -1.32 7.57 -2.49
N ALA A 243 -0.11 7.47 -3.05
CA ALA A 243 1.12 8.06 -2.53
C ALA A 243 1.23 9.59 -2.74
N ARG A 244 0.15 10.26 -3.20
CA ARG A 244 0.11 11.70 -3.53
C ARG A 244 1.09 12.14 -4.63
N ARG A 245 1.51 11.21 -5.50
CA ARG A 245 2.38 11.46 -6.67
C ARG A 245 1.57 11.60 -7.96
N ASN A 246 0.57 12.47 -7.96
CA ASN A 246 -0.39 12.63 -9.08
C ASN A 246 0.26 12.95 -10.44
N ARG A 247 1.34 13.75 -10.45
CA ARG A 247 2.07 14.07 -11.68
C ARG A 247 2.70 12.82 -12.30
N ASP A 248 3.27 11.94 -11.46
CA ASP A 248 3.90 10.70 -11.90
C ASP A 248 2.85 9.67 -12.33
N ALA A 249 1.75 9.54 -11.57
CA ALA A 249 0.60 8.72 -11.94
C ALA A 249 0.05 9.10 -13.32
N ARG A 250 -0.13 10.40 -13.59
CA ARG A 250 -0.57 10.91 -14.89
C ARG A 250 0.45 10.66 -16.01
N ARG A 251 1.75 10.85 -15.74
CA ARG A 251 2.82 10.58 -16.71
C ARG A 251 2.84 9.10 -17.10
N LEU A 252 2.80 8.20 -16.13
CA LEU A 252 2.75 6.76 -16.37
C LEU A 252 1.48 6.37 -17.14
N ALA A 253 0.31 6.89 -16.75
CA ALA A 253 -0.93 6.64 -17.47
C ALA A 253 -0.86 7.09 -18.94
N ASN A 254 -0.26 8.25 -19.23
CA ASN A 254 -0.06 8.71 -20.61
C ASN A 254 0.85 7.77 -21.41
N VAL A 255 1.97 7.34 -20.82
CA VAL A 255 2.92 6.42 -21.48
C VAL A 255 2.23 5.10 -21.81
N VAL A 256 1.53 4.51 -20.83
CA VAL A 256 0.85 3.22 -21.03
C VAL A 256 -0.26 3.32 -22.08
N LEU A 257 -1.07 4.38 -22.04
CA LEU A 257 -2.12 4.58 -23.04
C LEU A 257 -1.55 4.75 -24.46
N ALA A 258 -0.44 5.49 -24.60
CA ALA A 258 0.23 5.67 -25.90
C ALA A 258 0.78 4.35 -26.46
N LEU A 259 1.33 3.50 -25.59
CA LEU A 259 1.83 2.17 -25.97
C LEU A 259 0.69 1.20 -26.37
N CYS A 260 -0.53 1.42 -25.89
CA CYS A 260 -1.71 0.64 -26.27
C CYS A 260 -2.39 1.11 -27.58
N GLU A 261 -1.96 2.19 -28.25
CA GLU A 261 -2.72 2.82 -29.34
C GLU A 261 -2.94 1.95 -30.59
N GLY A 262 -2.27 0.79 -30.71
CA GLY A 262 -2.42 -0.17 -31.81
C GLY A 262 -3.15 -1.48 -31.49
N GLU A 263 -3.54 -1.72 -30.23
CA GLU A 263 -4.06 -3.01 -29.78
C GLU A 263 -5.56 -2.95 -29.43
N SER A 264 -6.18 -4.12 -29.22
CA SER A 264 -7.57 -4.20 -28.78
C SER A 264 -7.71 -3.54 -27.41
N LYS A 265 -8.54 -2.49 -27.33
CA LYS A 265 -8.80 -1.75 -26.09
C LYS A 265 -9.53 -2.66 -25.09
N ASN A 266 -8.77 -3.25 -24.17
CA ASN A 266 -9.32 -4.05 -23.08
C ASN A 266 -9.92 -3.18 -21.96
N GLU A 267 -10.53 -3.80 -20.95
CA GLU A 267 -11.11 -3.09 -19.81
C GLU A 267 -10.06 -2.24 -19.06
N TYR A 268 -8.85 -2.77 -18.89
CA TYR A 268 -7.78 -2.09 -18.15
C TYR A 268 -7.29 -0.83 -18.85
N HIS A 269 -7.25 -0.81 -20.19
CA HIS A 269 -7.00 0.40 -20.97
C HIS A 269 -8.03 1.49 -20.62
N HIS A 270 -9.32 1.15 -20.62
CA HIS A 270 -10.38 2.10 -20.25
C HIS A 270 -10.29 2.52 -18.78
N ARG A 271 -9.87 1.62 -17.88
CA ARG A 271 -9.64 1.95 -16.47
C ARG A 271 -8.49 2.95 -16.29
N ILE A 272 -7.39 2.80 -17.01
CA ILE A 272 -6.27 3.75 -16.98
C ILE A 272 -6.69 5.11 -17.56
N LEU A 273 -7.46 5.12 -18.66
CA LEU A 273 -8.00 6.35 -19.23
C LEU A 273 -8.91 7.08 -18.23
N PHE A 274 -9.76 6.34 -17.52
CA PHE A 274 -10.59 6.89 -16.46
C PHE A 274 -9.76 7.46 -15.30
N GLN A 275 -8.76 6.71 -14.83
CA GLN A 275 -7.82 7.15 -13.78
C GLN A 275 -7.05 8.41 -14.17
N LYS A 276 -6.57 8.49 -15.42
CA LYS A 276 -5.94 9.70 -15.99
C LYS A 276 -6.86 10.91 -15.86
N GLY A 277 -8.13 10.76 -16.19
CA GLY A 277 -9.10 11.83 -16.04
C GLY A 277 -9.32 12.21 -14.57
N TYR A 278 -9.39 11.23 -13.68
CA TYR A 278 -9.46 11.49 -12.23
C TYR A 278 -8.24 12.29 -11.73
N PHE A 279 -7.03 11.98 -12.20
CA PHE A 279 -5.84 12.77 -11.85
C PHE A 279 -5.88 14.19 -12.44
N ASN A 280 -6.53 14.38 -13.58
CA ASN A 280 -6.75 15.71 -14.14
C ASN A 280 -7.70 16.54 -13.27
N VAL A 281 -8.72 15.94 -12.65
CA VAL A 281 -9.56 16.62 -11.63
C VAL A 281 -8.70 17.12 -10.49
N ASP A 282 -7.87 16.23 -9.95
CA ASP A 282 -6.94 16.49 -8.85
C ASP A 282 -5.89 17.57 -9.14
N LEU A 283 -5.62 17.83 -10.43
CA LEU A 283 -4.70 18.83 -10.94
C LEU A 283 -5.42 20.08 -11.47
N GLY A 284 -6.74 20.20 -11.28
CA GLY A 284 -7.55 21.34 -11.72
C GLY A 284 -7.90 21.39 -13.21
N ASN A 285 -7.52 20.37 -13.99
CA ASN A 285 -7.74 20.30 -15.45
C ASN A 285 -9.10 19.66 -15.78
N ILE A 286 -10.20 20.30 -15.37
CA ILE A 286 -11.55 19.69 -15.39
C ILE A 286 -12.01 19.29 -16.80
N ALA A 287 -11.77 20.14 -17.82
CA ALA A 287 -12.16 19.82 -19.19
C ALA A 287 -11.44 18.57 -19.75
N GLN A 288 -10.14 18.43 -19.45
CA GLN A 288 -9.38 17.23 -19.84
C GLN A 288 -9.81 15.99 -19.04
N ALA A 289 -10.26 16.19 -17.80
CA ALA A 289 -10.83 15.11 -17.01
C ALA A 289 -12.09 14.54 -17.67
N ASP A 290 -13.04 15.39 -18.06
CA ASP A 290 -14.27 14.95 -18.74
C ASP A 290 -13.99 14.21 -20.06
N GLN A 291 -13.10 14.77 -20.89
CA GLN A 291 -12.67 14.16 -22.15
C GLN A 291 -12.11 12.74 -21.99
N CYS A 292 -11.45 12.45 -20.87
CA CYS A 292 -10.94 11.11 -20.57
C CYS A 292 -12.01 10.23 -19.92
N MET A 293 -12.69 10.73 -18.90
CA MET A 293 -13.55 9.92 -18.02
C MET A 293 -14.84 9.49 -18.69
N ARG A 294 -15.49 10.36 -19.48
CA ARG A 294 -16.80 10.06 -20.08
C ARG A 294 -16.75 8.90 -21.10
N PRO A 295 -15.86 8.89 -22.10
CA PRO A 295 -15.74 7.75 -23.02
C PRO A 295 -15.24 6.49 -22.30
N ALA A 296 -14.31 6.64 -21.34
CA ALA A 296 -13.83 5.51 -20.55
C ALA A 296 -14.95 4.86 -19.74
N PHE A 297 -15.77 5.67 -19.04
CA PHE A 297 -16.89 5.20 -18.23
C PHE A 297 -17.90 4.39 -19.04
N ALA A 298 -18.19 4.82 -20.27
CA ALA A 298 -19.10 4.11 -21.18
C ALA A 298 -18.55 2.74 -21.65
N ALA A 299 -17.23 2.53 -21.58
CA ALA A 299 -16.57 1.29 -21.98
C ALA A 299 -16.21 0.37 -20.79
N LEU A 300 -16.23 0.87 -19.56
CA LEU A 300 -16.02 0.05 -18.35
C LEU A 300 -17.11 -1.01 -18.20
N ASN A 301 -16.79 -2.13 -17.56
CA ASN A 301 -17.78 -3.13 -17.16
C ASN A 301 -18.69 -2.59 -16.04
N LEU A 302 -19.78 -3.32 -15.71
CA LEU A 302 -20.76 -2.86 -14.71
C LEU A 302 -20.15 -2.65 -13.32
N GLU A 303 -19.23 -3.51 -12.90
CA GLU A 303 -18.58 -3.45 -11.58
C GLU A 303 -17.67 -2.21 -11.48
N SER A 304 -16.80 -2.02 -12.48
CA SER A 304 -15.91 -0.86 -12.60
C SER A 304 -16.71 0.45 -12.70
N ARG A 305 -17.85 0.48 -13.39
CA ARG A 305 -18.74 1.66 -13.44
C ARG A 305 -19.26 2.04 -12.07
N ARG A 306 -19.60 1.07 -11.20
CA ARG A 306 -20.12 1.39 -9.86
C ARG A 306 -19.15 2.23 -9.04
N GLY A 307 -17.86 1.92 -9.11
CA GLY A 307 -16.80 2.71 -8.46
C GLY A 307 -16.50 4.05 -9.14
N ALA A 308 -16.86 4.18 -10.42
CA ALA A 308 -16.53 5.34 -11.25
C ALA A 308 -17.64 6.42 -11.30
N ILE A 309 -18.84 6.16 -10.77
CA ILE A 309 -19.96 7.11 -10.82
C ILE A 309 -19.69 8.39 -10.04
N ALA A 310 -19.13 8.30 -8.82
CA ALA A 310 -18.93 9.49 -8.00
C ALA A 310 -17.94 10.49 -8.62
N PRO A 311 -16.79 10.05 -9.18
CA PRO A 311 -15.92 10.96 -9.93
C PRO A 311 -16.60 11.61 -11.15
N ILE A 312 -17.48 10.92 -11.88
CA ILE A 312 -18.23 11.51 -13.01
C ILE A 312 -19.17 12.61 -12.52
N ILE A 313 -19.94 12.33 -11.45
CA ILE A 313 -20.84 13.32 -10.84
C ILE A 313 -20.04 14.54 -10.36
N LEU A 314 -18.87 14.33 -9.76
CA LEU A 314 -17.99 15.41 -9.32
C LEU A 314 -17.56 16.28 -10.51
N VAL A 315 -17.16 15.68 -11.63
CA VAL A 315 -16.80 16.42 -12.86
C VAL A 315 -18.01 17.20 -13.40
N ASP A 316 -19.20 16.61 -13.44
CA ASP A 316 -20.42 17.30 -13.89
C ASP A 316 -20.72 18.54 -13.01
N VAL A 317 -20.55 18.43 -11.69
CA VAL A 317 -20.70 19.55 -10.75
C VAL A 317 -19.63 20.62 -10.98
N LEU A 318 -18.36 20.22 -11.10
CA LEU A 318 -17.24 21.15 -11.29
C LEU A 318 -17.29 21.88 -12.63
N MET A 319 -17.87 21.27 -13.66
CA MET A 319 -18.14 21.91 -14.95
C MET A 319 -19.42 22.75 -14.97
N GLY A 320 -20.23 22.70 -13.90
CA GLY A 320 -21.52 23.40 -13.84
C GLY A 320 -22.61 22.79 -14.73
N ILE A 321 -22.47 21.54 -15.16
CA ILE A 321 -23.51 20.81 -15.91
C ILE A 321 -24.71 20.53 -15.01
N ILE A 322 -24.46 20.16 -13.76
CA ILE A 322 -25.48 19.92 -12.75
C ILE A 322 -25.21 20.75 -11.50
N SER A 323 -26.26 21.05 -10.76
CA SER A 323 -26.12 21.68 -9.44
C SER A 323 -25.48 20.71 -8.44
N LEU A 324 -24.85 21.23 -7.39
CA LEU A 324 -24.31 20.40 -6.31
C LEU A 324 -25.42 19.56 -5.66
N GLN A 325 -26.58 20.15 -5.38
CA GLN A 325 -27.74 19.43 -4.84
C GLN A 325 -28.16 18.25 -5.72
N GLU A 326 -28.25 18.46 -7.04
CA GLU A 326 -28.57 17.38 -7.98
C GLU A 326 -27.49 16.29 -7.99
N GLY A 327 -26.21 16.66 -7.94
CA GLY A 327 -25.11 15.71 -7.84
C GLY A 327 -25.22 14.83 -6.59
N VAL A 328 -25.55 15.43 -5.44
CA VAL A 328 -25.81 14.72 -4.18
C VAL A 328 -27.00 13.79 -4.30
N ASP A 329 -28.11 14.23 -4.89
CA ASP A 329 -29.30 13.40 -5.06
C ASP A 329 -29.05 12.19 -5.97
N ARG A 330 -28.30 12.39 -7.07
CA ARG A 330 -27.86 11.30 -7.98
C ARG A 330 -26.99 10.30 -7.24
N LEU A 331 -26.04 10.79 -6.45
CA LEU A 331 -25.15 9.94 -5.67
C LEU A 331 -25.91 9.14 -4.61
N MET A 332 -26.83 9.77 -3.88
CA MET A 332 -27.64 9.11 -2.86
C MET A 332 -28.58 8.07 -3.47
N SER A 333 -29.18 8.36 -4.63
CA SER A 333 -29.97 7.40 -5.40
C SER A 333 -29.13 6.19 -5.80
N PHE A 334 -27.87 6.41 -6.20
CA PHE A 334 -26.93 5.34 -6.50
C PHE A 334 -26.56 4.52 -5.25
N LEU A 335 -26.18 5.17 -4.15
CA LEU A 335 -25.82 4.51 -2.89
C LEU A 335 -26.96 3.66 -2.32
N ARG A 336 -28.22 4.13 -2.41
CA ARG A 336 -29.39 3.36 -1.97
C ARG A 336 -29.60 2.07 -2.78
N LYS A 337 -29.21 2.07 -4.05
CA LYS A 337 -29.31 0.90 -4.94
C LYS A 337 -28.11 -0.04 -4.81
N ALA A 338 -26.95 0.51 -4.45
CA ALA A 338 -25.75 -0.27 -4.17
C ALA A 338 -25.87 -0.87 -2.76
N ALA A 339 -26.50 -2.04 -2.66
CA ALA A 339 -26.65 -2.81 -1.41
C ALA A 339 -25.31 -3.24 -0.75
N ASP A 340 -24.18 -2.92 -1.38
CA ASP A 340 -22.87 -3.48 -1.05
C ASP A 340 -21.95 -2.45 -0.35
N ARG A 341 -21.45 -2.84 0.82
CA ARG A 341 -20.78 -1.95 1.80
C ARG A 341 -19.52 -1.26 1.28
N GLY A 342 -18.84 -1.86 0.30
CA GLY A 342 -17.57 -1.34 -0.24
C GLY A 342 -17.70 0.00 -0.99
N THR A 343 -18.83 0.23 -1.64
CA THR A 343 -19.03 1.40 -2.52
C THR A 343 -19.24 2.69 -1.73
N ALA A 344 -19.82 2.60 -0.52
CA ALA A 344 -20.07 3.76 0.33
C ALA A 344 -18.78 4.41 0.86
N ASN A 345 -17.76 3.61 1.20
CA ASN A 345 -16.51 4.09 1.80
C ASN A 345 -15.63 4.93 0.85
N LEU A 346 -15.74 4.71 -0.47
CA LEU A 346 -15.01 5.48 -1.49
C LEU A 346 -15.67 6.83 -1.80
N ILE A 347 -16.99 6.90 -1.64
CA ILE A 347 -17.83 8.00 -2.12
C ILE A 347 -17.96 9.09 -1.06
N VAL A 348 -18.03 8.68 0.20
CA VAL A 348 -18.20 9.57 1.36
C VAL A 348 -17.10 10.65 1.41
N PRO A 349 -15.79 10.38 1.31
CA PRO A 349 -14.75 11.42 1.46
C PRO A 349 -14.76 12.48 0.35
N LEU A 350 -15.19 12.14 -0.86
CA LEU A 350 -15.17 13.05 -2.02
C LEU A 350 -16.30 14.07 -1.99
N LEU A 351 -17.43 13.73 -1.38
CA LEU A 351 -18.61 14.57 -1.37
C LEU A 351 -19.04 14.99 0.04
N LEU A 352 -18.52 14.40 1.12
CA LEU A 352 -18.78 14.88 2.49
C LEU A 352 -18.42 16.35 2.70
N PRO A 353 -17.27 16.85 2.22
CA PRO A 353 -16.95 18.26 2.39
C PRO A 353 -17.99 19.18 1.73
N ALA A 354 -18.54 18.77 0.59
CA ALA A 354 -19.56 19.53 -0.13
C ALA A 354 -20.98 19.35 0.46
N ILE A 355 -21.33 18.12 0.87
CA ILE A 355 -22.63 17.76 1.48
C ILE A 355 -22.77 18.32 2.89
N ALA A 356 -21.69 18.28 3.69
CA ALA A 356 -21.69 18.80 5.04
C ALA A 356 -21.86 20.31 5.09
N PHE A 357 -21.49 21.03 4.03
CA PHE A 357 -21.47 22.49 4.05
C PHE A 357 -22.73 23.13 3.47
N GLU A 358 -23.43 22.50 2.53
CA GLU A 358 -24.61 23.11 1.87
C GLU A 358 -25.97 22.65 2.41
N ASN A 359 -26.10 21.44 2.98
CA ASN A 359 -27.43 20.90 3.25
C ASN A 359 -27.47 19.96 4.47
N GLN A 360 -27.81 20.52 5.63
CA GLN A 360 -28.00 19.78 6.89
C GLN A 360 -29.02 18.63 6.77
N SER A 361 -30.02 18.76 5.89
CA SER A 361 -31.00 17.71 5.62
C SER A 361 -30.43 16.57 4.77
N ALA A 362 -29.52 16.89 3.83
CA ALA A 362 -28.81 15.89 3.04
C ALA A 362 -27.78 15.14 3.90
N LEU A 363 -27.05 15.84 4.79
CA LEU A 363 -26.15 15.21 5.74
C LEU A 363 -26.90 14.24 6.67
N LYS A 364 -28.04 14.65 7.25
CA LYS A 364 -28.89 13.76 8.07
C LYS A 364 -29.41 12.54 7.29
N LYS A 365 -29.81 12.72 6.03
CA LYS A 365 -30.21 11.62 5.15
C LYS A 365 -29.06 10.68 4.82
N LEU A 366 -27.84 11.22 4.71
CA LEU A 366 -26.63 10.46 4.40
C LEU A 366 -26.16 9.66 5.62
N THR A 367 -26.13 10.26 6.80
CA THR A 367 -25.84 9.55 8.06
C THR A 367 -26.90 8.49 8.39
N GLY A 368 -28.18 8.74 8.06
CA GLY A 368 -29.25 7.76 8.27
C GLY A 368 -29.32 6.64 7.24
N ALA A 369 -28.68 6.80 6.07
CA ALA A 369 -28.63 5.79 5.01
C ALA A 369 -27.39 4.89 5.10
N LEU A 370 -26.38 5.26 5.90
CA LEU A 370 -25.21 4.43 6.16
C LEU A 370 -25.59 3.30 7.14
N PRO A 371 -25.14 2.05 6.90
CA PRO A 371 -25.46 0.94 7.78
C PRO A 371 -24.87 1.19 9.19
N PRO A 372 -25.55 0.78 10.28
CA PRO A 372 -25.13 1.07 11.66
C PRO A 372 -23.77 0.48 12.08
N ALA A 373 -23.19 -0.42 11.28
CA ALA A 373 -21.85 -0.99 11.47
C ALA A 373 -20.73 -0.24 10.70
N ALA A 374 -21.08 0.73 9.84
CA ALA A 374 -20.10 1.69 9.33
C ALA A 374 -19.87 2.70 10.46
N ASN A 375 -18.96 2.38 11.38
CA ASN A 375 -18.51 3.34 12.38
C ASN A 375 -18.06 4.60 11.65
N LEU A 376 -18.90 5.65 11.69
CA LEU A 376 -18.55 6.96 11.18
C LEU A 376 -17.21 7.38 11.79
N ASP A 377 -16.95 7.02 13.04
CA ASP A 377 -15.68 7.25 13.74
C ASP A 377 -14.47 6.55 13.12
N HIS A 378 -14.64 5.41 12.44
CA HIS A 378 -13.54 4.71 11.77
C HIS A 378 -13.31 5.22 10.34
N ALA A 379 -14.37 5.62 9.63
CA ALA A 379 -14.30 6.22 8.30
C ALA A 379 -13.90 7.73 8.34
N LEU A 380 -14.21 8.41 9.44
CA LEU A 380 -13.86 9.82 9.70
C LEU A 380 -12.63 9.96 10.62
N GLY A 381 -12.20 8.90 11.31
CA GLY A 381 -11.05 8.89 12.22
C GLY A 381 -9.73 9.23 11.51
N ASP A 382 -9.60 8.86 10.23
CA ASP A 382 -8.44 9.22 9.39
C ASP A 382 -8.58 10.61 8.74
N LEU A 383 -9.74 11.25 8.87
CA LEU A 383 -10.02 12.61 8.38
C LEU A 383 -10.71 13.44 9.48
N PRO A 384 -9.99 13.82 10.56
CA PRO A 384 -10.58 14.57 11.66
C PRO A 384 -11.14 15.94 11.21
N PHE A 385 -10.69 16.40 10.04
CA PHE A 385 -11.19 17.60 9.38
C PHE A 385 -12.65 17.49 8.89
N SER A 386 -13.09 16.32 8.43
CA SER A 386 -14.49 16.12 8.00
C SER A 386 -15.41 16.11 9.22
N HIS A 387 -14.97 15.55 10.34
CA HIS A 387 -15.71 15.55 11.60
C HIS A 387 -15.83 16.97 12.17
N ALA A 388 -14.75 17.75 12.17
CA ALA A 388 -14.75 19.15 12.58
C ALA A 388 -15.62 20.03 11.66
N ASN A 389 -15.53 19.87 10.34
CA ASN A 389 -16.40 20.57 9.38
C ASN A 389 -17.88 20.23 9.57
N ILE A 390 -18.21 18.96 9.78
CA ILE A 390 -19.58 18.50 10.10
C ILE A 390 -20.09 19.12 11.41
N MET A 391 -19.22 19.26 12.41
CA MET A 391 -19.58 19.87 13.70
C MET A 391 -19.71 21.40 13.64
N ILE A 392 -19.01 22.08 12.73
CA ILE A 392 -19.11 23.52 12.50
C ILE A 392 -20.33 23.86 11.64
N SER A 393 -20.72 22.98 10.73
CA SER A 393 -21.88 23.17 9.84
C SER A 393 -23.20 22.65 10.41
N THR A 394 -23.18 21.96 11.56
CA THR A 394 -24.37 21.63 12.34
C THR A 394 -24.50 22.59 13.54
N PRO A 395 -25.73 22.96 13.96
CA PRO A 395 -25.95 23.76 15.17
C PRO A 395 -25.78 22.86 16.40
N LEU A 396 -24.63 22.18 16.51
CA LEU A 396 -24.22 21.54 17.73
C LEU A 396 -23.58 22.58 18.63
N ASN A 397 -23.78 22.38 19.93
CA ASN A 397 -23.38 23.30 21.00
C ASN A 397 -21.93 23.80 20.77
N THR A 398 -21.79 25.11 20.53
CA THR A 398 -20.52 25.83 20.31
C THR A 398 -19.47 25.46 21.36
N GLU A 399 -19.94 25.13 22.57
CA GLU A 399 -19.14 24.70 23.70
C GLU A 399 -18.50 23.31 23.55
N ALA A 400 -19.18 22.37 22.88
CA ALA A 400 -18.68 21.02 22.60
C ALA A 400 -17.60 21.04 21.49
N VAL A 401 -17.81 21.85 20.44
CA VAL A 401 -16.82 22.13 19.38
C VAL A 401 -15.57 22.76 19.99
N THR A 402 -15.76 23.77 20.83
CA THR A 402 -14.67 24.49 21.51
C THR A 402 -13.90 23.56 22.47
N ARG A 403 -14.57 22.66 23.19
CA ARG A 403 -13.92 21.67 24.07
C ARG A 403 -13.11 20.64 23.30
N HIS A 404 -13.63 20.14 22.18
CA HIS A 404 -12.95 19.12 21.37
C HIS A 404 -11.70 19.68 20.68
N LEU A 405 -11.76 20.93 20.21
CA LEU A 405 -10.61 21.62 19.61
C LEU A 405 -9.54 22.01 20.64
N LYS A 406 -9.94 22.36 21.87
CA LYS A 406 -9.01 22.77 22.93
C LYS A 406 -8.23 21.62 23.59
N ARG A 407 -8.74 20.38 23.58
CA ARG A 407 -8.14 19.28 24.37
C ARG A 407 -7.04 18.51 23.65
N ASP A 408 -7.24 18.12 22.38
CA ASP A 408 -6.36 17.12 21.74
C ASP A 408 -5.87 17.49 20.33
N SER A 409 -6.54 18.40 19.61
CA SER A 409 -6.24 18.68 18.20
C SER A 409 -5.18 19.77 18.00
N VAL A 410 -5.15 20.84 18.78
CA VAL A 410 -4.10 21.89 18.62
C VAL A 410 -2.68 21.34 18.75
N ARG A 411 -2.47 20.35 19.62
CA ARG A 411 -1.16 19.74 19.86
C ARG A 411 -0.80 18.68 18.80
N ALA A 412 -1.75 17.82 18.44
CA ALA A 412 -1.54 16.79 17.42
C ALA A 412 -1.38 17.36 15.99
N TYR A 413 -1.89 18.56 15.74
CA TYR A 413 -1.85 19.19 14.41
C TYR A 413 -0.71 20.18 14.19
N ALA A 414 -0.19 20.81 15.25
CA ALA A 414 1.09 21.53 15.18
C ALA A 414 2.26 20.60 14.76
N GLU A 415 2.07 19.28 14.92
CA GLU A 415 3.00 18.22 14.53
C GLU A 415 2.67 17.60 13.15
N SER A 416 1.67 18.11 12.41
CA SER A 416 1.28 17.56 11.10
C SER A 416 2.07 18.18 9.94
N ASP A 417 2.73 17.34 9.14
CA ASP A 417 3.47 17.76 7.93
C ASP A 417 2.58 18.16 6.72
N ASP A 418 1.25 18.09 6.86
CA ASP A 418 0.32 18.34 5.75
C ASP A 418 -0.14 19.81 5.74
N VAL A 419 0.52 20.61 4.90
CA VAL A 419 0.31 22.05 4.74
C VAL A 419 -1.16 22.42 4.47
N GLN A 420 -1.90 21.56 3.75
CA GLN A 420 -3.32 21.79 3.48
C GLN A 420 -4.14 21.71 4.77
N LYS A 421 -3.83 20.77 5.68
CA LYS A 421 -4.50 20.61 6.96
C LYS A 421 -4.19 21.77 7.90
N VAL A 422 -2.94 22.23 7.92
CA VAL A 422 -2.51 23.39 8.72
C VAL A 422 -3.24 24.66 8.27
N PHE A 423 -3.26 24.93 6.95
CA PHE A 423 -4.00 26.07 6.38
C PHE A 423 -5.49 26.04 6.81
N LEU A 424 -6.12 24.90 6.58
CA LEU A 424 -7.53 24.68 6.85
C LEU A 424 -7.88 24.81 8.34
N HIS A 425 -6.98 24.38 9.24
CA HIS A 425 -7.13 24.55 10.68
C HIS A 425 -7.24 26.03 11.06
N HIS A 426 -6.31 26.86 10.58
CA HIS A 426 -6.31 28.30 10.85
C HIS A 426 -7.54 29.01 10.26
N VAL A 427 -8.01 28.60 9.07
CA VAL A 427 -9.26 29.12 8.51
C VAL A 427 -10.47 28.79 9.39
N LEU A 428 -10.55 27.56 9.94
CA LEU A 428 -11.63 27.18 10.84
C LEU A 428 -11.53 27.86 12.20
N ALA A 429 -10.32 27.96 12.77
CA ALA A 429 -10.08 28.67 14.02
C ALA A 429 -10.49 30.14 13.89
N CYS A 430 -10.15 30.80 12.78
CA CYS A 430 -10.62 32.14 12.45
C CYS A 430 -12.15 32.25 12.51
N GLN A 431 -12.86 31.34 11.83
CA GLN A 431 -14.33 31.33 11.81
C GLN A 431 -14.93 31.17 13.22
N LEU A 432 -14.36 30.28 14.03
CA LEU A 432 -14.82 30.05 15.40
C LEU A 432 -14.58 31.26 16.32
N HIS A 433 -13.41 31.91 16.21
CA HIS A 433 -13.13 33.14 16.95
C HIS A 433 -14.06 34.28 16.55
N ARG A 434 -14.45 34.39 15.26
CA ARG A 434 -15.47 35.36 14.83
C ARG A 434 -16.84 35.06 15.44
N LEU A 435 -17.27 33.79 15.45
CA LEU A 435 -18.54 33.37 16.05
C LEU A 435 -18.58 33.59 17.58
N ALA A 436 -17.43 33.48 18.24
CA ALA A 436 -17.28 33.74 19.67
C ALA A 436 -17.13 35.23 20.02
N GLY A 437 -17.10 36.15 19.04
CA GLY A 437 -16.89 37.58 19.25
C GLY A 437 -15.42 37.99 19.48
N SER A 438 -14.49 37.05 19.43
CA SER A 438 -13.05 37.26 19.62
C SER A 438 -12.37 37.72 18.32
N HIS A 439 -12.71 38.92 17.84
CA HIS A 439 -12.25 39.43 16.54
C HIS A 439 -10.72 39.49 16.37
N ARG A 440 -9.98 39.81 17.44
CA ARG A 440 -8.52 39.86 17.40
C ARG A 440 -7.89 38.50 17.09
N GLN A 441 -8.32 37.47 17.80
CA GLN A 441 -7.84 36.09 17.58
C GLN A 441 -8.23 35.59 16.19
N ALA A 442 -9.41 35.96 15.69
CA ALA A 442 -9.80 35.63 14.32
C ALA A 442 -8.85 36.22 13.26
N VAL A 443 -8.39 37.46 13.47
CA VAL A 443 -7.43 38.11 12.57
C VAL A 443 -6.06 37.43 12.65
N GLU A 444 -5.60 37.08 13.85
CA GLU A 444 -4.33 36.36 14.05
C GLU A 444 -4.33 35.00 13.36
N GLU A 445 -5.43 34.25 13.45
CA GLU A 445 -5.60 32.96 12.76
C GLU A 445 -5.68 33.14 11.24
N LEU A 446 -6.38 34.17 10.75
CA LEU A 446 -6.45 34.47 9.32
C LEU A 446 -5.05 34.79 8.75
N GLN A 447 -4.29 35.66 9.41
CA GLN A 447 -2.93 36.01 9.01
C GLN A 447 -2.02 34.78 9.03
N THR A 448 -2.22 33.88 9.99
CA THR A 448 -1.47 32.62 10.05
C THR A 448 -1.82 31.71 8.87
N SER A 449 -3.12 31.61 8.50
CA SER A 449 -3.52 30.87 7.30
C SER A 449 -2.96 31.48 6.01
N GLU A 450 -2.94 32.80 5.89
CA GLU A 450 -2.36 33.51 4.74
C GLU A 450 -0.85 33.24 4.63
N LYS A 451 -0.15 33.28 5.77
CA LYS A 451 1.28 32.95 5.82
C LYS A 451 1.54 31.50 5.42
N VAL A 452 0.77 30.55 5.94
CA VAL A 452 0.86 29.13 5.54
C VAL A 452 0.65 28.98 4.05
N PHE A 453 -0.34 29.66 3.46
CA PHE A 453 -0.58 29.65 2.02
C PHE A 453 0.61 30.24 1.23
N GLN A 454 1.13 31.39 1.63
CA GLN A 454 2.27 32.03 0.95
C GLN A 454 3.54 31.18 1.02
N ASP A 455 3.80 30.56 2.17
CA ASP A 455 4.96 29.70 2.40
C ASP A 455 4.78 28.30 1.78
N SER A 456 3.57 27.96 1.30
CA SER A 456 3.29 26.67 0.66
C SER A 456 3.94 26.57 -0.71
N PRO A 457 4.41 25.37 -1.12
CA PRO A 457 4.75 25.11 -2.51
C PRO A 457 3.57 25.41 -3.45
N GLU A 458 3.83 25.92 -4.66
CA GLU A 458 2.81 26.32 -5.66
C GLU A 458 1.75 25.23 -5.95
N ARG A 459 2.16 23.95 -5.90
CA ARG A 459 1.25 22.79 -6.03
C ARG A 459 0.18 22.76 -4.94
N ASP A 460 0.57 23.06 -3.71
CA ASP A 460 -0.32 22.99 -2.54
C ASP A 460 -1.13 24.29 -2.42
N GLN A 461 -0.58 25.42 -2.87
CA GLN A 461 -1.34 26.66 -3.07
C GLN A 461 -2.56 26.43 -3.97
N HIS A 462 -2.40 25.80 -5.14
CA HIS A 462 -3.53 25.56 -6.05
C HIS A 462 -4.67 24.78 -5.38
N ARG A 463 -4.35 23.76 -4.58
CA ARG A 463 -5.33 22.97 -3.82
C ARG A 463 -5.99 23.79 -2.72
N ILE A 464 -5.21 24.57 -1.99
CA ILE A 464 -5.72 25.50 -0.99
C ILE A 464 -6.66 26.52 -1.65
N THR A 465 -6.33 27.05 -2.82
CA THR A 465 -7.17 27.98 -3.58
C THR A 465 -8.49 27.33 -4.00
N VAL A 466 -8.50 26.07 -4.43
CA VAL A 466 -9.74 25.32 -4.73
C VAL A 466 -10.61 25.18 -3.47
N VAL A 467 -10.01 24.86 -2.33
CA VAL A 467 -10.72 24.78 -1.04
C VAL A 467 -11.24 26.16 -0.61
N MET A 468 -10.45 27.22 -0.77
CA MET A 468 -10.87 28.60 -0.49
C MET A 468 -12.02 29.04 -1.40
N LEU A 469 -11.96 28.74 -2.69
CA LEU A 469 -13.03 29.03 -3.65
C LEU A 469 -14.31 28.27 -3.29
N HIS A 470 -14.18 27.03 -2.83
CA HIS A 470 -15.30 26.26 -2.31
C HIS A 470 -15.89 26.93 -1.05
N CYS A 471 -15.09 27.24 -0.04
CA CYS A 471 -15.53 27.95 1.16
C CYS A 471 -16.15 29.33 0.85
N ARG A 472 -15.59 30.08 -0.11
CA ARG A 472 -16.09 31.37 -0.62
C ARG A 472 -17.47 31.19 -1.26
N ASN A 473 -17.63 30.23 -2.16
CA ASN A 473 -18.89 29.98 -2.83
C ASN A 473 -19.98 29.55 -1.83
N THR A 474 -19.60 28.77 -0.81
CA THR A 474 -20.55 28.36 0.23
C THR A 474 -20.92 29.49 1.17
N GLN A 475 -19.98 30.36 1.54
CA GLN A 475 -20.30 31.60 2.25
C GLN A 475 -21.23 32.49 1.42
N MET A 476 -20.96 32.69 0.13
CA MET A 476 -21.82 33.46 -0.78
C MET A 476 -23.24 32.87 -0.95
N LEU A 477 -23.40 31.55 -0.83
CA LEU A 477 -24.70 30.88 -0.81
C LEU A 477 -25.45 31.09 0.51
N LEU A 478 -24.75 31.06 1.65
CA LEU A 478 -25.31 31.47 2.94
C LEU A 478 -25.72 32.95 2.95
N LEU A 479 -24.98 33.80 2.22
CA LEU A 479 -25.29 35.20 2.00
C LEU A 479 -26.56 35.42 1.15
N LYS A 480 -27.03 34.45 0.37
CA LYS A 480 -28.32 34.52 -0.34
C LYS A 480 -29.53 34.26 0.57
N GLN A 481 -29.34 33.72 1.78
CA GLN A 481 -30.42 33.51 2.78
C GLN A 481 -30.69 34.76 3.66
N LYS A 482 -30.38 35.93 3.09
CA LYS A 482 -30.15 37.29 3.66
C LYS A 482 -31.34 38.01 4.33
N ARG A 483 -32.12 37.40 5.23
CA ARG A 483 -33.24 38.11 5.90
C ARG A 483 -32.92 38.77 7.25
N ARG A 484 -31.65 38.93 7.67
CA ARG A 484 -31.31 39.56 8.96
C ARG A 484 -30.46 40.84 8.81
N PRO A 485 -30.92 42.00 9.31
CA PRO A 485 -30.24 43.30 9.15
C PRO A 485 -28.83 43.38 9.78
N GLN A 486 -28.58 42.55 10.80
CA GLN A 486 -27.37 42.57 11.62
C GLN A 486 -26.12 42.14 10.83
N HIS A 487 -26.28 41.49 9.68
CA HIS A 487 -25.18 40.94 8.90
C HIS A 487 -24.75 41.87 7.74
N ALA A 488 -25.47 42.97 7.50
CA ALA A 488 -25.25 43.86 6.36
C ALA A 488 -23.86 44.54 6.38
N SER A 489 -23.38 44.96 7.55
CA SER A 489 -22.07 45.62 7.67
C SER A 489 -20.87 44.67 7.50
N LEU A 490 -20.99 43.43 7.98
CA LEU A 490 -20.00 42.36 7.75
C LEU A 490 -19.94 41.93 6.30
N LEU A 491 -21.08 41.99 5.62
CA LEU A 491 -21.24 41.73 4.19
C LEU A 491 -20.52 42.77 3.32
N ASP A 492 -20.69 44.06 3.61
CA ASP A 492 -19.98 45.14 2.91
C ASP A 492 -18.46 45.01 3.08
N HIS A 493 -17.97 44.66 4.27
CA HIS A 493 -16.55 44.47 4.52
C HIS A 493 -15.98 43.25 3.77
N ALA A 494 -16.71 42.12 3.76
CA ALA A 494 -16.29 40.92 3.03
C ALA A 494 -16.30 41.14 1.52
N GLN A 495 -17.29 41.86 1.00
CA GLN A 495 -17.39 42.18 -0.42
C GLN A 495 -16.24 43.09 -0.86
N LYS A 496 -15.94 44.15 -0.09
CA LYS A 496 -14.84 45.07 -0.36
C LYS A 496 -13.48 44.36 -0.39
N TYR A 497 -13.21 43.50 0.59
CA TYR A 497 -11.97 42.71 0.65
C TYR A 497 -11.83 41.72 -0.53
N LEU A 498 -12.92 41.08 -0.95
CA LEU A 498 -12.91 40.18 -2.12
C LEU A 498 -12.71 40.94 -3.44
N GLU A 499 -13.18 42.17 -3.54
CA GLU A 499 -12.97 43.07 -4.67
C GLU A 499 -11.50 43.52 -4.75
N GLU A 500 -10.88 43.82 -3.60
CA GLU A 500 -9.45 44.13 -3.48
C GLU A 500 -8.58 42.93 -3.91
N LEU A 501 -8.92 41.71 -3.53
CA LEU A 501 -8.21 40.49 -3.95
C LEU A 501 -8.36 40.20 -5.45
N TYR A 502 -9.54 40.46 -6.04
CA TYR A 502 -9.75 40.35 -7.49
C TYR A 502 -8.96 41.39 -8.28
N GLN A 503 -9.01 42.66 -7.85
CA GLN A 503 -8.25 43.75 -8.47
C GLN A 503 -6.74 43.54 -8.37
N SER A 504 -6.29 42.86 -7.32
CA SER A 504 -4.89 42.49 -7.10
C SER A 504 -4.46 41.20 -7.83
N GLY A 505 -5.35 40.57 -8.62
CA GLY A 505 -5.04 39.38 -9.42
C GLY A 505 -5.03 38.05 -8.66
N TYR A 506 -5.38 38.03 -7.38
CA TYR A 506 -5.39 36.83 -6.52
C TYR A 506 -6.68 36.02 -6.62
N ALA A 507 -7.68 36.49 -7.37
CA ALA A 507 -8.93 35.77 -7.64
C ALA A 507 -9.24 35.76 -9.15
N CYS A 508 -9.62 34.59 -9.68
CA CYS A 508 -9.86 34.41 -11.12
C CYS A 508 -11.23 34.94 -11.59
N LEU A 509 -12.14 35.28 -10.66
CA LEU A 509 -13.52 35.66 -10.95
C LEU A 509 -13.94 36.88 -10.11
N LYS A 510 -14.41 37.92 -10.81
CA LYS A 510 -14.91 39.17 -10.22
C LYS A 510 -16.09 38.85 -9.28
N PRO A 511 -16.16 39.44 -8.08
CA PRO A 511 -17.32 39.29 -7.22
C PRO A 511 -18.59 39.73 -7.97
N TRP A 512 -19.68 38.95 -7.85
CA TRP A 512 -20.96 39.32 -8.45
C TRP A 512 -21.59 40.45 -7.62
N VAL A 513 -21.52 41.68 -8.12
CA VAL A 513 -22.27 42.82 -7.58
C VAL A 513 -23.71 42.64 -8.04
N GLY A 514 -24.56 42.08 -7.17
CA GLY A 514 -25.99 42.09 -7.41
C GLY A 514 -26.43 43.54 -7.49
N THR A 515 -26.71 44.06 -8.69
CA THR A 515 -27.42 45.33 -8.84
C THR A 515 -28.74 45.18 -8.10
N ALA A 516 -28.88 45.89 -6.98
CA ALA A 516 -30.16 46.02 -6.32
C ALA A 516 -31.12 46.60 -7.36
N ALA A 517 -32.04 45.76 -7.85
CA ALA A 517 -33.17 46.26 -8.61
C ALA A 517 -33.90 47.24 -7.70
N SER A 518 -33.84 48.53 -8.04
CA SER A 518 -34.66 49.56 -7.44
C SER A 518 -36.11 49.27 -7.83
N THR A 519 -36.80 48.46 -7.03
CA THR A 519 -38.26 48.42 -7.03
C THR A 519 -38.76 49.72 -6.39
N GLN A 520 -38.92 50.75 -7.22
CA GLN A 520 -40.00 51.71 -7.04
C GLN A 520 -41.23 51.14 -7.75
N THR A 521 -42.13 50.57 -6.95
CA THR A 521 -43.60 50.66 -7.05
C THR A 521 -44.15 50.33 -5.68
#